data_AF-A0A6L4ZPG1-F1
#
_entry.id   AF-A0A6L4ZPG1-F1
#
_cell.length_a   1.000
_cell.length_b   1.000
_cell.length_c   1.000
_cell.angle_alpha   90.00
_cell.angle_beta   90.00
_cell.angle_gamma   90.00
#
_symmetry.space_group_name_H-M   'P 1'
#
loop_
_entity.id
_entity.type
_entity.pdbx_description
1 polymer ?
#
loop_
_entity_poly.entity_id
_entity_poly.type
_entity_poly.pdbx_seq_one_letter_code
_entity_poly.pdbx_strand_id
1 'polypeptide(L)'
;MHLEKNKYKGISRIDQDANHTHGWYVRVWFNGKMHSKFFSDEKNGGSERALGRAVRHRNQLEKAIGKPRTDRKVVTYSPKNKTGVVGVVRKVKEGREVYEVNWNPTPGVIKRTSVSIDRYGEEKAFLKAYRIRKKKEREIYGKTIEPKVEAVVSM
;
A
#
# COMPACT_ATOMS: atom_id res chain seq x y z
N MET A 1 20.63 -4.47 19.05
CA MET A 1 19.36 -5.16 18.73
C MET A 1 19.31 -5.36 17.22
N HIS A 2 19.74 -6.52 16.72
CA HIS A 2 19.67 -6.85 15.30
C HIS A 2 18.21 -7.11 14.94
N LEU A 3 17.55 -6.13 14.31
CA LEU A 3 16.26 -6.35 13.67
C LEU A 3 16.50 -7.20 12.42
N GLU A 4 16.51 -8.53 12.56
CA GLU A 4 16.32 -9.38 11.40
C GLU A 4 15.02 -8.93 10.71
N LYS A 5 15.13 -8.59 9.42
CA LYS A 5 13.96 -8.31 8.59
C LYS A 5 13.03 -9.52 8.69
N ASN A 6 11.92 -9.37 9.40
CA ASN A 6 10.91 -10.40 9.52
C ASN A 6 10.53 -10.89 8.11
N LYS A 7 10.91 -12.15 7.80
CA LYS A 7 10.77 -12.79 6.48
C LYS A 7 9.34 -12.73 5.94
N TYR A 8 8.35 -12.59 6.83
CA TYR A 8 6.94 -12.57 6.49
C TYR A 8 6.27 -11.27 6.96
N LYS A 9 6.40 -10.20 6.17
CA LYS A 9 5.74 -8.92 6.47
C LYS A 9 4.24 -9.11 6.76
N GLY A 10 3.79 -8.54 7.88
CA GLY A 10 2.41 -8.64 8.33
C GLY A 10 2.07 -9.97 9.02
N ILE A 11 3.07 -10.79 9.33
CA ILE A 11 2.92 -12.01 10.12
C ILE A 11 3.95 -11.95 11.25
N SER A 12 3.53 -12.20 12.48
CA SER A 12 4.40 -12.20 13.66
C SER A 12 4.20 -13.48 14.44
N ARG A 13 5.29 -14.02 15.00
CA ARG A 13 5.19 -15.10 15.97
C ARG A 13 4.65 -14.55 17.29
N ILE A 14 3.77 -15.29 17.94
CA ILE A 14 3.31 -15.06 19.31
C ILE A 14 3.60 -16.34 20.10
N ASP A 15 4.38 -16.19 21.15
CA ASP A 15 4.65 -17.24 22.13
C ASP A 15 4.37 -16.64 23.51
N GLN A 16 3.31 -17.12 24.15
CA GLN A 16 2.90 -16.72 25.49
C GLN A 16 2.85 -17.96 26.38
N ASP A 17 4.00 -18.32 26.95
CA ASP A 17 4.17 -19.53 27.76
C ASP A 17 3.19 -19.59 28.93
N ALA A 18 2.97 -18.47 29.62
CA ALA A 18 2.05 -18.36 30.77
C ALA A 18 0.60 -18.76 30.44
N ASN A 19 0.19 -18.58 29.18
CA ASN A 19 -1.16 -18.89 28.70
C ASN A 19 -1.17 -20.05 27.69
N HIS A 20 -0.05 -20.78 27.56
CA HIS A 20 0.18 -21.82 26.56
C HIS A 20 -0.26 -21.43 25.14
N THR A 21 -0.14 -20.15 24.79
CA THR A 21 -0.66 -19.61 23.52
C THR A 21 0.49 -19.40 22.55
N HIS A 22 0.58 -20.32 21.60
CA HIS A 22 1.62 -20.36 20.58
C HIS A 22 1.01 -20.30 19.19
N GLY A 23 1.51 -19.41 18.34
CA GLY A 23 0.97 -19.29 16.99
C GLY A 23 1.48 -18.10 16.19
N TRP A 24 0.84 -17.91 15.05
CA TRP A 24 1.19 -16.86 14.10
C TRP A 24 0.06 -15.85 13.96
N TYR A 25 0.38 -14.57 14.20
CA TYR A 25 -0.57 -13.48 14.10
C TYR A 25 -0.43 -12.73 12.78
N VAL A 26 -1.44 -12.84 11.92
CA VAL A 26 -1.54 -12.09 10.67
C VAL A 26 -2.16 -10.73 10.97
N ARG A 27 -1.52 -9.65 10.51
CA ARG A 27 -1.99 -8.26 10.58
C ARG A 27 -1.73 -7.56 9.25
N VAL A 28 -2.80 -7.18 8.56
CA VAL A 28 -2.76 -6.47 7.27
C VAL A 28 -3.52 -5.15 7.41
N TRP A 29 -2.80 -4.04 7.23
CA TRP A 29 -3.39 -2.70 7.19
C TRP A 29 -3.52 -2.22 5.74
N PHE A 30 -4.71 -1.81 5.33
CA PHE A 30 -4.97 -1.30 3.98
C PHE A 30 -6.19 -0.39 3.97
N ASN A 31 -6.14 0.73 3.24
CA ASN A 31 -7.24 1.70 3.13
C ASN A 31 -7.82 2.17 4.48
N GLY A 32 -6.97 2.26 5.51
CA GLY A 32 -7.36 2.69 6.85
C GLY A 32 -8.07 1.62 7.68
N LYS A 33 -8.18 0.37 7.18
CA LYS A 33 -8.74 -0.76 7.91
C LYS A 33 -7.66 -1.76 8.29
N MET A 34 -7.73 -2.25 9.52
CA MET A 34 -6.91 -3.37 10.00
C MET A 34 -7.69 -4.67 9.84
N HIS A 35 -7.06 -5.65 9.20
CA HIS A 35 -7.52 -7.02 9.13
C HIS A 35 -6.53 -7.89 9.88
N SER A 36 -7.03 -8.74 10.78
CA SER A 36 -6.15 -9.57 11.60
C SER A 36 -6.75 -10.95 11.84
N LYS A 37 -5.87 -11.95 12.00
CA LYS A 37 -6.26 -13.32 12.33
C LYS A 37 -5.10 -14.07 12.97
N PHE A 38 -5.38 -14.80 14.04
CA PHE A 38 -4.41 -15.66 14.72
C PHE A 38 -4.54 -17.12 14.27
N PHE A 39 -3.39 -17.78 14.11
CA PHE A 39 -3.28 -19.20 13.75
C PHE A 39 -2.50 -19.91 14.85
N SER A 40 -3.22 -20.58 15.76
CA SER A 40 -2.64 -21.38 16.85
C SER A 40 -1.89 -22.59 16.32
N ASP A 41 -0.75 -22.92 16.91
CA ASP A 41 0.05 -24.09 16.54
C ASP A 41 -0.70 -25.38 16.80
N GLU A 42 -1.27 -25.52 18.00
CA GLU A 42 -2.03 -26.70 18.43
C GLU A 42 -3.14 -27.03 17.43
N LYS A 43 -3.96 -26.04 17.07
CA LYS A 43 -5.09 -26.21 16.14
C LYS A 43 -4.67 -26.47 14.69
N ASN A 44 -3.42 -26.22 14.34
CA ASN A 44 -2.94 -26.30 12.97
C ASN A 44 -1.86 -27.39 12.77
N GLY A 45 -1.56 -28.16 13.81
CA GLY A 45 -0.59 -29.27 13.75
C GLY A 45 0.86 -28.82 13.83
N GLY A 46 1.15 -27.80 14.64
CA GLY A 46 2.49 -27.28 14.91
C GLY A 46 2.82 -25.96 14.20
N SER A 47 3.93 -25.35 14.63
CA SER A 47 4.35 -24.00 14.22
C SER A 47 4.51 -23.84 12.71
N GLU A 48 5.15 -24.79 12.03
CA GLU A 48 5.38 -24.69 10.58
C GLU A 48 4.08 -24.73 9.78
N ARG A 49 3.16 -25.64 10.14
CA ARG A 49 1.85 -25.75 9.48
C ARG A 49 0.99 -24.52 9.75
N ALA A 50 1.04 -23.98 10.97
CA ALA A 50 0.39 -22.73 11.33
C ALA A 50 0.94 -21.55 10.52
N LEU A 51 2.26 -21.44 10.37
CA LEU A 51 2.90 -20.42 9.53
C LEU A 51 2.45 -20.52 8.07
N GLY A 52 2.44 -21.73 7.50
CA GLY A 52 1.98 -21.96 6.14
C GLY A 52 0.53 -21.51 5.93
N ARG A 53 -0.35 -21.76 6.90
CA ARG A 53 -1.74 -21.30 6.87
C ARG A 53 -1.85 -19.78 7.03
N ALA A 54 -1.06 -19.18 7.92
CA ALA A 54 -1.00 -17.73 8.09
C ALA A 54 -0.55 -17.02 6.81
N VAL A 55 0.47 -17.54 6.12
CA VAL A 55 0.96 -17.00 4.84
C VAL A 55 -0.11 -17.10 3.75
N ARG A 56 -0.75 -18.26 3.60
CA ARG A 56 -1.84 -18.45 2.62
C ARG A 56 -2.99 -17.49 2.89
N HIS A 57 -3.42 -17.38 4.15
CA HIS A 57 -4.48 -16.47 4.55
C HIS A 57 -4.12 -15.01 4.26
N ARG A 58 -2.90 -14.56 4.61
CA ARG A 58 -2.43 -13.20 4.31
C ARG A 58 -2.48 -12.92 2.81
N ASN A 59 -1.96 -13.82 1.97
CA ASN A 59 -1.94 -13.62 0.52
C ASN A 59 -3.36 -13.54 -0.07
N GLN A 60 -4.26 -14.42 0.38
CA GLN A 60 -5.67 -14.42 -0.05
C GLN A 60 -6.38 -13.14 0.40
N LEU A 61 -6.18 -12.73 1.67
CA LEU A 61 -6.73 -11.52 2.23
C LEU A 61 -6.25 -10.27 1.46
N GLU A 62 -4.95 -10.16 1.19
CA GLU A 62 -4.39 -9.05 0.41
C GLU A 62 -4.99 -8.99 -0.99
N LYS A 63 -5.13 -10.13 -1.68
CA LYS A 63 -5.80 -10.22 -2.98
C LYS A 63 -7.25 -9.75 -2.89
N ALA A 64 -8.00 -10.24 -1.91
CA ALA A 64 -9.42 -9.94 -1.72
C ALA A 64 -9.67 -8.45 -1.44
N ILE A 65 -8.84 -7.81 -0.62
CA ILE A 65 -8.98 -6.38 -0.29
C ILE A 65 -8.28 -5.48 -1.33
N GLY A 66 -7.73 -6.04 -2.41
CA GLY A 66 -7.05 -5.29 -3.45
C GLY A 66 -5.67 -4.74 -3.06
N LYS A 67 -5.08 -5.17 -1.94
CA LYS A 67 -3.73 -4.77 -1.53
C LYS A 67 -2.68 -5.47 -2.40
N PRO A 68 -1.74 -4.75 -3.05
CA PRO A 68 -0.62 -5.41 -3.71
C PRO A 68 0.31 -6.07 -2.68
N ARG A 69 0.70 -7.32 -2.93
CA ARG A 69 1.70 -8.02 -2.11
C ARG A 69 3.07 -7.39 -2.35
N THR A 70 3.56 -6.65 -1.37
CA THR A 70 4.89 -6.03 -1.43
C THR A 70 5.45 -5.80 -0.03
N ASP A 71 6.77 -5.88 0.10
CA ASP A 71 7.44 -5.53 1.36
C ASP A 71 7.55 -4.01 1.56
N ARG A 72 7.24 -3.23 0.52
CA ARG A 72 7.21 -1.76 0.57
C ARG A 72 6.00 -1.25 1.34
N LYS A 73 6.13 -0.08 2.00
CA LYS A 73 4.96 0.59 2.60
C LYS A 73 4.04 1.07 1.50
N VAL A 74 2.81 0.55 1.48
CA VAL A 74 1.76 0.99 0.55
C VAL A 74 0.93 2.04 1.27
N VAL A 75 1.06 3.29 0.84
CA VAL A 75 0.29 4.42 1.35
C VAL A 75 -0.91 4.63 0.44
N THR A 76 -2.10 4.58 1.00
CA THR A 76 -3.35 4.74 0.23
C THR A 76 -4.17 5.95 0.65
N TYR A 77 -3.77 6.62 1.73
CA TYR A 77 -4.39 7.83 2.23
C TYR A 77 -3.34 8.76 2.84
N SER A 78 -3.52 10.06 2.63
CA SER A 78 -2.76 11.12 3.29
C SER A 78 -3.70 12.31 3.51
N PRO A 79 -3.92 12.77 4.76
CA PRO A 79 -4.81 13.90 5.04
C PRO A 79 -4.31 15.22 4.41
N LYS A 80 -3.01 15.29 4.10
CA LYS A 80 -2.38 16.43 3.43
C LYS A 80 -2.62 16.46 1.91
N ASN A 81 -3.07 15.35 1.32
CA ASN A 81 -3.31 15.27 -0.12
C ASN A 81 -4.73 15.75 -0.44
N LYS A 82 -4.84 16.86 -1.17
CA LYS A 82 -6.13 17.46 -1.57
C LYS A 82 -6.68 16.94 -2.90
N THR A 83 -5.89 16.17 -3.65
CA THR A 83 -6.28 15.65 -4.97
C THR A 83 -6.99 14.30 -4.92
N GLY A 84 -7.04 13.66 -3.74
CA GLY A 84 -7.58 12.31 -3.56
C GLY A 84 -6.67 11.18 -4.09
N VAL A 85 -5.61 11.50 -4.83
CA VAL A 85 -4.71 10.53 -5.46
C VAL A 85 -3.32 10.61 -4.80
N VAL A 86 -2.96 9.59 -4.02
CA VAL A 86 -1.64 9.54 -3.37
C VAL A 86 -0.52 9.62 -4.41
N GLY A 87 0.42 10.54 -4.20
CA GLY A 87 1.52 10.80 -5.12
C GLY A 87 1.16 11.73 -6.28
N VAL A 88 -0.03 12.35 -6.28
CA VAL A 88 -0.37 13.50 -7.12
C VAL A 88 -0.66 14.68 -6.19
N VAL A 89 -0.06 15.84 -6.47
CA VAL A 89 -0.24 17.07 -5.67
C VAL A 89 -0.29 18.29 -6.60
N ARG A 90 -1.20 19.22 -6.33
CA ARG A 90 -1.22 20.54 -6.99
C ARG A 90 -0.17 21.44 -6.32
N LYS A 91 0.68 22.11 -7.10
CA LYS A 91 1.74 23.02 -6.62
C LYS A 91 2.00 24.13 -7.62
N VAL A 92 2.60 25.23 -7.15
CA VAL A 92 3.20 26.26 -8.01
C VAL A 92 4.67 25.94 -8.22
N LYS A 93 5.13 25.91 -9.47
CA LYS A 93 6.53 25.76 -9.85
C LYS A 93 6.90 26.89 -10.80
N GLU A 94 7.89 27.71 -10.43
CA GLU A 94 8.37 28.83 -11.25
C GLU A 94 7.21 29.75 -11.69
N GLY A 95 6.31 30.07 -10.75
CA GLY A 95 5.14 30.92 -10.99
C GLY A 95 3.97 30.26 -11.73
N ARG A 96 4.09 29.00 -12.16
CA ARG A 96 3.04 28.28 -12.92
C ARG A 96 2.44 27.15 -12.11
N GLU A 97 1.14 26.94 -12.23
CA GLU A 97 0.48 25.82 -11.56
C GLU A 97 0.72 24.50 -12.29
N VAL A 98 1.01 23.45 -11.50
CA VAL A 98 1.27 22.10 -12.00
C VAL A 98 0.63 21.05 -11.10
N TYR A 99 0.30 19.90 -11.69
CA TYR A 99 0.15 18.67 -10.94
C TYR A 99 1.50 17.92 -10.93
N GLU A 100 2.14 17.87 -9.77
CA GLU A 100 3.35 17.08 -9.54
C GLU A 100 2.99 15.64 -9.21
N VAL A 101 3.57 14.70 -9.95
CA VAL A 101 3.44 13.26 -9.74
C VAL A 101 4.75 12.72 -9.19
N ASN A 102 4.70 12.05 -8.05
CA ASN A 102 5.85 11.55 -7.31
C ASN A 102 5.70 10.05 -7.07
N TRP A 103 6.79 9.28 -7.23
CA TRP A 103 6.81 7.82 -7.03
C TRP A 103 8.20 7.33 -6.61
N ASN A 104 8.25 6.13 -6.02
CA ASN A 104 9.47 5.53 -5.50
C ASN A 104 9.79 4.24 -6.27
N PRO A 105 10.58 4.30 -7.37
CA PRO A 105 10.83 3.14 -8.23
C PRO A 105 11.57 2.01 -7.49
N THR A 106 12.58 2.37 -6.69
CA THR A 106 13.32 1.47 -5.79
C THR A 106 13.27 2.00 -4.36
N PRO A 107 13.41 1.15 -3.33
CA PRO A 107 13.43 1.62 -1.94
C PRO A 107 14.53 2.68 -1.76
N GLY A 108 14.20 3.81 -1.13
CA GLY A 108 15.14 4.92 -0.93
C GLY A 108 15.26 5.92 -2.10
N VAL A 109 14.74 5.60 -3.29
CA VAL A 109 14.79 6.52 -4.45
C VAL A 109 13.43 7.16 -4.67
N ILE A 110 13.41 8.49 -4.84
CA ILE A 110 12.20 9.27 -5.16
C ILE A 110 12.39 9.89 -6.54
N LYS A 111 11.41 9.67 -7.44
CA LYS A 111 11.32 10.35 -8.74
C LYS A 111 10.05 11.19 -8.80
N ARG A 112 10.11 12.26 -9.59
CA ARG A 112 8.99 13.19 -9.79
C ARG A 112 8.89 13.65 -11.24
N THR A 113 7.69 13.98 -11.68
CA THR A 113 7.40 14.69 -12.93
C THR A 113 6.25 15.65 -12.70
N SER A 114 5.99 16.57 -13.63
CA SER A 114 4.93 17.57 -13.49
C SER A 114 4.13 17.71 -14.78
N VAL A 115 2.83 17.96 -14.64
CA VAL A 115 1.93 18.31 -15.74
C VAL A 115 1.47 19.74 -15.53
N SER A 116 1.75 20.62 -16.50
CA SER A 116 1.34 22.04 -16.45
C SER A 116 -0.17 22.17 -16.58
N ILE A 117 -0.76 22.98 -15.69
CA ILE A 117 -2.18 23.34 -15.77
C ILE A 117 -2.39 24.33 -16.92
N ASP A 118 -1.58 25.38 -17.03
CA ASP A 118 -1.67 26.39 -18.11
C ASP A 118 -1.70 25.77 -19.51
N ARG A 119 -0.92 24.69 -19.73
CA ARG A 119 -0.84 24.02 -21.03
C ARG A 119 -2.06 23.18 -21.39
N TYR A 120 -2.72 22.58 -20.40
CA TYR A 120 -3.74 21.54 -20.65
C TYR A 120 -5.13 21.89 -20.12
N GLY A 121 -5.25 22.90 -19.26
CA GLY A 121 -6.42 23.11 -18.40
C GLY A 121 -6.41 22.16 -17.20
N GLU A 122 -7.08 22.55 -16.11
CA GLU A 122 -7.04 21.85 -14.82
C GLU A 122 -7.43 20.38 -14.93
N GLU A 123 -8.60 20.10 -15.50
CA GLU A 123 -9.15 18.75 -15.60
C GLU A 123 -8.26 17.81 -16.41
N LYS A 124 -7.85 18.22 -17.62
CA LYS A 124 -6.98 17.41 -18.49
C LYS A 124 -5.59 17.24 -17.89
N ALA A 125 -5.06 18.26 -17.22
CA ALA A 125 -3.78 18.17 -16.51
C ALA A 125 -3.86 17.15 -15.37
N PHE A 126 -4.94 17.20 -14.57
CA PHE A 126 -5.18 16.24 -13.49
C PHE A 126 -5.31 14.81 -14.02
N LEU A 127 -6.14 14.58 -15.04
CA LEU A 127 -6.34 13.26 -15.62
C LEU A 127 -5.04 12.69 -16.20
N LYS A 128 -4.19 13.53 -16.80
CA LYS A 128 -2.86 13.13 -17.25
C LYS A 128 -1.94 12.76 -16.09
N ALA A 129 -1.92 13.56 -15.02
CA ALA A 129 -1.16 13.26 -13.82
C ALA A 129 -1.62 11.95 -13.15
N TYR A 130 -2.93 11.73 -13.07
CA TYR A 130 -3.55 10.49 -12.61
C TYR A 130 -3.08 9.28 -13.43
N ARG A 131 -3.17 9.35 -14.77
CA ARG A 131 -2.72 8.26 -15.66
C ARG A 131 -1.23 7.95 -15.48
N ILE A 132 -0.38 8.97 -15.38
CA ILE A 132 1.04 8.79 -15.08
C ILE A 132 1.21 8.05 -13.75
N ARG A 133 0.49 8.47 -12.70
CA ARG A 133 0.57 7.83 -11.39
C ARG A 133 0.14 6.36 -11.45
N LYS A 134 -0.98 6.05 -12.10
CA LYS A 134 -1.47 4.66 -12.26
C LYS A 134 -0.50 3.79 -13.06
N LYS A 135 0.14 4.34 -14.08
CA LYS A 135 1.23 3.63 -14.80
C LYS A 135 2.38 3.29 -13.84
N LYS A 136 2.83 4.25 -13.02
CA LYS A 136 3.90 4.02 -12.04
C LYS A 136 3.51 3.02 -10.94
N GLU A 137 2.25 3.00 -10.52
CA GLU A 137 1.76 1.98 -9.60
C GLU A 137 1.83 0.57 -10.20
N ARG A 138 1.42 0.41 -11.47
CA ARG A 138 1.56 -0.88 -12.18
C ARG A 138 3.02 -1.30 -12.31
N GLU A 139 3.93 -0.37 -12.64
CA GLU A 139 5.37 -0.66 -12.72
C GLU A 139 5.96 -1.10 -11.37
N ILE A 140 5.53 -0.50 -10.25
CA ILE A 140 6.10 -0.78 -8.91
C ILE A 140 5.45 -2.00 -8.24
N TYR A 141 4.15 -2.17 -8.41
CA TYR A 141 3.33 -3.10 -7.64
C TYR A 141 2.70 -4.22 -8.48
N GLY A 142 2.84 -4.17 -9.81
CA GLY A 142 2.13 -5.05 -10.74
C GLY A 142 0.63 -4.73 -10.91
N LYS A 143 0.10 -3.73 -10.19
CA LYS A 143 -1.31 -3.30 -10.23
C LYS A 143 -1.50 -1.86 -9.79
N THR A 144 -2.67 -1.28 -10.10
CA THR A 144 -3.09 0.00 -9.54
C THR A 144 -3.54 -0.15 -8.10
N ILE A 145 -3.40 0.94 -7.34
CA ILE A 145 -3.95 1.04 -5.99
C ILE A 145 -5.16 1.95 -6.08
N GLU A 146 -6.35 1.43 -5.81
CA GLU A 146 -7.55 2.26 -5.84
C GLU A 146 -7.56 3.23 -4.65
N PRO A 147 -7.88 4.51 -4.89
CA PRO A 147 -7.98 5.49 -3.82
C PRO A 147 -9.13 5.12 -2.87
N LYS A 148 -9.04 5.59 -1.62
CA LYS A 148 -10.09 5.39 -0.61
C LYS A 148 -11.39 6.16 -0.94
N VAL A 149 -11.41 7.01 -1.97
CA VAL A 149 -12.54 7.90 -2.26
C VAL A 149 -13.09 7.61 -3.66
N GLU A 150 -14.39 7.31 -3.73
CA GLU A 150 -15.24 7.19 -4.92
C GLU A 150 -15.34 8.49 -5.76
N ALA A 151 -14.63 9.55 -5.40
CA ALA A 151 -14.77 10.88 -5.98
C ALA A 151 -14.11 11.07 -7.37
N VAL A 152 -13.70 10.00 -8.06
CA VAL A 152 -13.01 10.13 -9.36
C VAL A 152 -13.63 9.28 -10.47
N VAL A 153 -14.76 8.61 -10.21
CA VAL A 153 -15.44 7.76 -11.22
C VAL A 153 -16.72 8.41 -11.78
N SER A 154 -16.93 9.71 -11.54
CA SER A 154 -18.07 10.46 -12.07
C SER A 154 -17.70 11.67 -12.93
N MET A 155 -16.53 11.63 -13.60
CA MET A 155 -16.18 12.58 -14.68
C MET A 155 -15.91 11.83 -15.97
#